data_AF-A0A954MU09-F1
#
_entry.id   AF-A0A954MU09-F1
#
_cell.length_a   1.000
_cell.length_b   1.000
_cell.length_c   1.000
_cell.angle_alpha   90.00
_cell.angle_beta   90.00
_cell.angle_gamma   90.00
#
_symmetry.space_group_name_H-M   'P 1'
#
loop_
_entity.id
_entity.type
_entity.pdbx_description
1 polymer ?
#
loop_
_entity_poly.entity_id
_entity_poly.type
_entity_poly.pdbx_seq_one_letter_code
_entity_poly.pdbx_strand_id
1 'polypeptide(L)' 'MPKSEVYPVKLTHAQRTSLTICTRIRNNLKERLKELGEGTQLVSFTRKELEKIFEEIDFSAVYA' A
#
# COMPACT_ATOMS: atom_id res chain seq x y z
N MET A 1 -7.43 15.69 19.21
CA MET A 1 -7.33 14.47 18.41
C MET A 1 -5.91 14.37 17.87
N PRO A 2 -5.08 13.39 18.26
CA PRO A 2 -3.77 13.25 17.63
C PRO A 2 -3.97 12.97 16.13
N LYS A 3 -3.30 13.73 15.26
CA LYS A 3 -3.27 13.45 13.83
C LYS A 3 -2.75 12.02 13.68
N SER A 4 -3.51 11.15 13.03
CA SER A 4 -3.01 9.79 12.73
C SER A 4 -1.66 9.93 12.04
N GLU A 5 -0.62 9.33 12.61
CA GLU A 5 0.72 9.36 12.02
C GLU A 5 0.66 8.72 10.64
N VAL A 6 1.27 9.41 9.68
CA VAL A 6 1.38 8.97 8.29
C VAL A 6 2.84 8.86 7.90
N TYR A 7 3.13 7.81 7.15
CA TYR A 7 4.46 7.36 6.76
C TYR A 7 4.53 7.43 5.23
N PRO A 8 5.29 8.39 4.67
CA PRO A 8 5.41 8.53 3.23
C PRO A 8 6.34 7.47 2.63
N VAL A 9 5.87 6.75 1.61
CA VAL A 9 6.64 5.73 0.89
C VAL A 9 6.67 6.07 -0.59
N LYS A 10 7.87 6.04 -1.19
CA LYS A 10 8.03 6.21 -2.64
C LYS A 10 7.71 4.90 -3.33
N LEU A 11 6.71 4.92 -4.20
CA LEU A 11 6.27 3.74 -4.97
C LEU A 11 6.27 4.04 -6.46
N THR A 12 6.93 3.18 -7.22
CA THR A 12 6.83 3.18 -8.67
C THR A 12 5.44 2.74 -9.12
N HIS A 13 5.08 3.05 -10.36
CA HIS A 13 3.82 2.57 -10.94
C HIS A 13 3.69 1.04 -10.84
N ALA A 14 4.74 0.28 -11.17
CA ALA A 14 4.74 -1.17 -11.08
C ALA A 14 4.52 -1.69 -9.64
N GLN A 15 5.13 -1.04 -8.63
CA GLN A 15 4.94 -1.40 -7.22
C GLN A 15 3.50 -1.11 -6.76
N ARG A 16 2.91 0.04 -7.15
CA ARG A 16 1.51 0.35 -6.83
C ARG A 16 0.54 -0.65 -7.47
N THR A 17 0.80 -1.03 -8.72
CA THR A 17 0.01 -2.06 -9.43
C THR A 17 0.14 -3.42 -8.75
N SER A 18 1.36 -3.84 -8.39
CA SER A 18 1.59 -5.08 -7.64
C SER A 18 0.85 -5.09 -6.30
N LEU A 19 0.95 -4.02 -5.50
CA LEU A 19 0.19 -3.91 -4.24
C LEU A 19 -1.32 -4.00 -4.46
N THR A 20 -1.83 -3.40 -5.52
CA THR A 20 -3.28 -3.40 -5.84
C THR A 20 -3.79 -4.80 -6.21
N ILE A 21 -2.99 -5.57 -6.94
CA ILE A 21 -3.35 -6.90 -7.47
C ILE A 21 -3.07 -7.99 -6.43
N CYS A 22 -1.90 -7.96 -5.79
CA CYS A 22 -1.36 -9.06 -5.00
C CYS A 22 -1.75 -9.01 -3.51
N THR A 23 -2.39 -7.95 -3.03
CA THR A 23 -2.79 -7.84 -1.61
C THR A 23 -4.29 -7.66 -1.44
N ARG A 24 -4.86 -8.15 -0.33
CA ARG A 24 -6.28 -7.92 0.04
C ARG A 24 -6.47 -6.67 0.92
N ILE A 25 -5.72 -5.61 0.63
CA ILE A 25 -5.91 -4.30 1.28
C ILE A 25 -7.27 -3.68 0.96
N ARG A 26 -7.74 -2.77 1.83
CA ARG A 26 -9.06 -2.13 1.74
C ARG A 26 -9.26 -1.37 0.42
N ASN A 27 -10.49 -1.32 -0.08
CA ASN A 27 -10.85 -0.67 -1.36
C ASN A 27 -10.37 0.78 -1.46
N ASN A 28 -10.53 1.59 -0.39
CA ASN A 28 -10.07 2.98 -0.38
C ASN A 28 -8.56 3.11 -0.62
N LEU A 29 -7.74 2.21 -0.07
CA LEU A 29 -6.30 2.23 -0.28
C LEU A 29 -5.94 1.82 -1.72
N LYS A 30 -6.68 0.86 -2.30
CA LYS A 30 -6.52 0.47 -3.70
C LYS A 30 -6.88 1.61 -4.66
N GLU A 31 -7.97 2.31 -4.39
CA GLU A 31 -8.39 3.49 -5.16
C GLU A 31 -7.29 4.56 -5.12
N ARG A 32 -6.78 4.89 -3.93
CA ARG A 32 -5.66 5.83 -3.76
C ARG A 32 -4.41 5.40 -4.53
N LEU A 33 -4.10 4.11 -4.59
CA LEU A 33 -2.94 3.61 -5.36
C LEU A 33 -3.14 3.69 -6.88
N LYS A 34 -4.39 3.53 -7.35
CA LYS A 34 -4.80 3.58 -8.76
C LYS A 34 -4.94 4.99 -9.31
N GLU A 35 -5.45 5.93 -8.49
CA GLU A 35 -5.66 7.33 -8.88
C GLU A 35 -4.36 8.13 -9.05
N LEU A 36 -3.25 7.59 -8.55
CA LEU A 36 -1.94 8.21 -8.73
C LEU A 36 -1.44 8.05 -10.16
N GLY A 37 -1.10 9.17 -10.79
CA GLY A 37 -0.55 9.24 -12.14
C GLY A 37 0.76 8.48 -12.33
N GLU A 38 1.22 8.38 -13.58
CA GLU A 38 2.41 7.59 -13.93
C GLU A 38 3.69 8.00 -13.17
N GLY A 39 4.67 7.09 -13.17
CA GLY A 39 5.96 7.30 -12.52
C GLY A 39 5.97 7.02 -11.02
N THR A 40 7.08 7.44 -10.39
CA THR A 40 7.31 7.27 -8.95
C THR A 40 6.56 8.33 -8.17
N GLN A 41 5.64 7.91 -7.31
CA GLN A 41 4.82 8.80 -6.50
C GLN A 41 5.04 8.51 -5.02
N LEU A 42 4.87 9.54 -4.20
CA LEU A 42 4.97 9.43 -2.75
C LEU A 42 3.57 9.19 -2.18
N VAL A 43 3.40 8.04 -1.54
CA VAL A 43 2.11 7.58 -1.01
C VAL A 43 2.21 7.52 0.51
N SER A 44 1.32 8.24 1.19
CA SER A 44 1.31 8.29 2.65
C SER A 44 0.45 7.17 3.22
N PHE A 45 1.03 6.32 4.05
CA PHE A 45 0.33 5.23 4.71
C PHE A 45 0.20 5.49 6.19
N THR A 46 -0.89 5.08 6.81
CA THR A 46 -0.95 4.94 8.26
C THR A 46 -0.20 3.67 8.69
N ARG A 47 0.21 3.62 9.96
CA ARG A 47 0.84 2.42 10.52
C ARG A 47 -0.01 1.14 10.31
N LYS A 48 -1.32 1.24 10.51
CA LYS A 48 -2.27 0.13 10.30
C LYS A 48 -2.32 -0.35 8.85
N GLU A 49 -2.19 0.56 7.89
CA GLU A 49 -2.15 0.20 6.46
C GLU A 49 -0.83 -0.53 6.13
N LEU A 50 0.30 -0.08 6.68
CA LEU A 50 1.58 -0.74 6.51
C LEU A 50 1.61 -2.14 7.14
N GLU A 51 1.12 -2.28 8.38
CA GLU A 51 1.01 -3.57 9.07
C GLU A 51 0.16 -4.55 8.27
N LYS A 52 -0.97 -4.10 7.73
CA LYS A 52 -1.83 -4.94 6.89
C LYS A 52 -1.19 -5.33 5.55
N ILE A 53 -0.44 -4.43 4.91
CA ILE A 53 0.32 -4.77 3.70
C ILE A 53 1.37 -5.83 4.04
N PHE A 54 2.07 -5.67 5.17
CA PHE A 54 3.08 -6.61 5.62
C PHE A 54 2.48 -7.99 5.91
N GLU A 55 1.38 -8.07 6.67
CA GLU A 55 0.67 -9.33 6.95
C GLU A 55 0.28 -10.09 5.67
N GLU A 56 -0.25 -9.40 4.66
CA GLU A 56 -0.64 -10.02 3.40
C GLU A 56 0.56 -10.54 2.60
N ILE A 57 1.66 -9.78 2.58
CA ILE A 57 2.90 -10.18 1.90
C ILE A 57 3.54 -11.37 2.63
N ASP A 58 3.66 -11.31 3.95
CA ASP A 58 4.27 -12.35 4.77
C ASP A 58 3.45 -13.66 4.71
N PHE A 59 2.12 -13.55 4.79
CA PHE A 59 1.23 -14.70 4.59
C PHE A 59 1.37 -15.28 3.17
N SER A 60 1.55 -14.44 2.14
CA SER A 60 1.78 -14.94 0.77
C SER A 60 3.13 -15.66 0.60
N ALA A 61 4.16 -15.25 1.34
CA ALA A 61 5.49 -15.85 1.29
C ALA A 61 5.56 -17.22 1.98
N VAL A 62 4.70 -17.48 2.97
CA VAL A 62 4.65 -18.75 3.70
C VAL A 62 4.04 -19.89 2.86
N TYR A 63 3.24 -19.58 1.83
CA TYR A 63 2.56 -20.56 0.98
C TYR A 63 3.05 -20.60 -0.48
N ALA A 64 4.16 -19.92 -0.80
CA ALA A 64 4.80 -19.92 -2.12
C ALA A 64 5.91 -20.98 -2.21
#